data_AF-M5S592-F1
#
_entry.id   AF-M5S592-F1
#
_cell.length_a   1.000
_cell.length_b   1.000
_cell.length_c   1.000
_cell.angle_alpha   90.00
_cell.angle_beta   90.00
_cell.angle_gamma   90.00
#
_symmetry.space_group_name_H-M   'P 1'
#
loop_
_entity.id
_entity.type
_entity.pdbx_description
1 polymer ?
#
loop_
_entity_poly.entity_id
_entity_poly.type
_entity_poly.pdbx_seq_one_letter_code
_entity_poly.pdbx_strand_id
1 'polypeptide(L)'
;MSQTKSRRSRTLVDREVQGGLLRKIAIHWIVFFVCNAIALTIWIRLFEQPDAEWGQTFVDTMQRFMPFFVITMALIPAFVWDTLKLTNRFAGPILRLRNALADVRSGRAVTPLQFRNDDFWQNIAADFNAVIERVPSVIPTTDPPSATDREV
;
A
#
# COMPACT_ATOMS: atom_id res chain seq x y z
N MET A 1 23.86 -35.40 9.80
CA MET A 1 22.41 -35.25 10.07
C MET A 1 22.01 -33.81 9.82
N SER A 2 20.90 -33.63 9.10
CA SER A 2 20.42 -32.40 8.46
C SER A 2 20.23 -31.21 9.40
N GLN A 3 20.95 -30.10 9.17
CA GLN A 3 20.58 -28.80 9.73
C GLN A 3 19.38 -28.24 8.95
N THR A 4 18.22 -28.20 9.60
CA THR A 4 17.03 -27.52 9.12
C THR A 4 17.29 -26.02 9.02
N LYS A 5 17.55 -25.54 7.80
CA LYS A 5 17.69 -24.13 7.46
C LYS A 5 16.35 -23.43 7.69
N SER A 6 16.21 -22.71 8.80
CA SER A 6 15.04 -21.87 9.10
C SER A 6 14.86 -20.84 7.98
N ARG A 7 13.88 -21.11 7.12
CA ARG A 7 13.48 -20.26 6.00
C ARG A 7 12.77 -19.04 6.61
N ARG A 8 13.50 -17.91 6.74
CA ARG A 8 12.99 -16.66 7.29
C ARG A 8 11.93 -16.06 6.35
N SER A 9 10.69 -16.53 6.45
CA SER A 9 9.53 -15.91 5.79
C SER A 9 9.10 -14.68 6.59
N ARG A 10 9.62 -13.51 6.23
CA ARG A 10 9.06 -12.22 6.69
C ARG A 10 8.63 -11.41 5.48
N THR A 11 7.65 -11.95 4.76
CA THR A 11 6.92 -11.23 3.68
C THR A 11 5.57 -10.70 4.19
N LEU A 12 5.36 -10.71 5.50
CA LEU A 12 4.16 -10.24 6.19
C LEU A 12 4.59 -9.48 7.44
N VAL A 13 5.11 -8.26 7.31
CA VAL A 13 5.40 -7.41 8.48
C VAL A 13 4.69 -6.05 8.41
N ASP A 14 4.40 -5.50 7.23
CA ASP A 14 3.68 -4.21 7.14
C ASP A 14 2.15 -4.32 7.01
N ARG A 15 1.55 -5.50 7.28
CA ARG A 15 0.08 -5.63 7.34
C ARG A 15 -0.54 -4.86 8.50
N GLU A 16 0.21 -4.61 9.56
CA GLU A 16 -0.30 -3.95 10.77
C GLU A 16 -0.47 -2.43 10.58
N VAL A 17 0.52 -1.77 9.95
CA VAL A 17 0.45 -0.34 9.62
C VAL A 17 -0.53 -0.08 8.47
N GLN A 18 -0.54 -0.94 7.45
CA GLN A 18 -1.49 -0.85 6.34
C GLN A 18 -2.93 -1.16 6.77
N GLY A 19 -3.12 -2.13 7.67
CA GLY A 19 -4.43 -2.43 8.26
C GLY A 19 -4.99 -1.26 9.05
N GLY A 20 -4.13 -0.52 9.77
CA GLY A 20 -4.50 0.71 10.46
C GLY A 20 -4.99 1.82 9.52
N LEU A 21 -4.30 2.03 8.39
CA LEU A 21 -4.72 2.99 7.36
C LEU A 21 -6.05 2.59 6.72
N LEU A 22 -6.19 1.31 6.33
CA LEU A 22 -7.41 0.78 5.75
C LEU A 22 -8.62 0.93 6.69
N ARG A 23 -8.43 0.58 7.96
CA ARG A 23 -9.48 0.73 8.98
C ARG A 23 -9.90 2.18 9.11
N LYS A 24 -8.94 3.12 9.13
CA LYS A 24 -9.25 4.55 9.16
C LYS A 24 -10.05 4.97 7.93
N ILE A 25 -9.65 4.57 6.73
CA ILE A 25 -10.37 4.91 5.49
C ILE A 25 -11.81 4.36 5.52
N ALA A 26 -11.97 3.09 5.91
CA ALA A 26 -13.29 2.47 6.03
C ALA A 26 -14.17 3.20 7.07
N ILE A 27 -13.62 3.56 8.24
CA ILE A 27 -14.35 4.31 9.27
C ILE A 27 -14.77 5.69 8.76
N HIS A 28 -13.84 6.47 8.16
CA HIS A 28 -14.17 7.80 7.63
C HIS A 28 -15.26 7.71 6.58
N TRP A 29 -15.27 6.64 5.79
CA TRP A 29 -16.30 6.46 4.78
C TRP A 29 -17.66 6.07 5.36
N ILE A 30 -17.70 5.20 6.36
CA ILE A 30 -18.94 4.90 7.09
C ILE A 30 -19.49 6.18 7.72
N VAL A 31 -18.63 6.99 8.35
CA VAL A 31 -19.03 8.28 8.93
C VAL A 31 -19.56 9.21 7.83
N PHE A 32 -18.85 9.36 6.71
CA PHE A 32 -19.29 10.16 5.58
C PHE A 32 -20.66 9.71 5.04
N PHE A 33 -20.85 8.40 4.89
CA PHE A 33 -22.10 7.81 4.43
C PHE A 33 -23.26 8.12 5.39
N VAL A 34 -23.05 7.90 6.69
CA VAL A 34 -24.06 8.18 7.72
C VAL A 34 -24.40 9.67 7.77
N CYS A 35 -23.39 10.55 7.74
CA CYS A 35 -23.61 12.00 7.71
C CYS A 35 -24.41 12.42 6.47
N ASN A 36 -24.11 11.86 5.29
CA ASN A 36 -24.88 12.14 4.07
C ASN A 36 -26.32 11.64 4.17
N ALA A 37 -26.54 10.42 4.68
CA ALA A 37 -27.89 9.88 4.85
C ALA A 37 -28.74 10.74 5.80
N ILE A 38 -28.15 11.20 6.91
CA ILE A 38 -28.81 12.12 7.85
C ILE A 38 -29.10 13.46 7.18
N ALA A 39 -28.13 14.04 6.48
CA ALA A 39 -28.30 15.33 5.80
C ALA A 39 -29.42 15.27 4.75
N LEU A 40 -29.48 14.20 3.95
CA LEU A 40 -30.55 13.97 2.97
C LEU A 40 -31.92 13.80 3.64
N THR A 41 -31.98 13.07 4.76
CA THR A 41 -33.23 12.88 5.51
C THR A 41 -33.73 14.20 6.07
N ILE A 42 -32.85 15.02 6.64
CA ILE A 42 -33.18 16.36 7.15
C ILE A 42 -33.64 17.27 6.00
N TRP A 43 -32.96 17.20 4.85
CA TRP A 43 -33.30 17.99 3.67
C TRP A 43 -34.72 17.66 3.16
N ILE A 44 -35.04 16.38 2.94
CA ILE A 44 -36.36 15.96 2.48
C ILE A 44 -37.42 16.41 3.49
N ARG A 45 -37.17 16.22 4.78
CA ARG A 45 -38.12 16.66 5.81
C ARG A 45 -38.35 18.17 5.75
N LEU A 46 -37.30 18.97 5.65
CA LEU A 46 -37.44 20.43 5.74
C LEU A 46 -38.10 21.04 4.49
N PHE A 47 -37.82 20.50 3.30
CA PHE A 47 -38.18 21.13 2.04
C PHE A 47 -39.23 20.39 1.22
N GLU A 48 -39.37 19.06 1.37
CA GLU A 48 -40.30 18.26 0.56
C GLU A 48 -41.49 17.74 1.37
N GLN A 49 -41.26 17.32 2.62
CA GLN A 49 -42.26 16.65 3.46
C GLN A 49 -42.22 17.16 4.93
N PRO A 50 -42.54 18.44 5.19
CA PRO A 50 -42.46 19.02 6.54
C PRO A 50 -43.42 18.40 7.55
N ASP A 51 -44.58 17.94 7.08
CA ASP A 51 -45.62 17.36 7.93
C ASP A 51 -45.50 15.84 8.11
N ALA A 52 -44.54 15.20 7.42
CA ALA A 52 -44.36 13.76 7.51
C ALA A 52 -43.66 13.33 8.81
N GLU A 53 -44.02 12.13 9.28
CA GLU A 53 -43.33 11.50 10.39
C GLU A 53 -41.89 11.12 10.01
N TRP A 54 -40.96 11.26 10.97
CA TRP A 54 -39.54 10.97 10.77
C TRP A 54 -39.26 9.56 10.22
N GLY A 55 -40.02 8.56 10.69
CA GLY A 55 -39.86 7.19 10.21
C GLY A 55 -40.20 7.04 8.74
N GLN A 56 -41.23 7.75 8.27
CA GLN A 56 -41.68 7.69 6.89
C GLN A 56 -40.71 8.43 5.97
N THR A 57 -40.25 9.62 6.35
CA THR A 57 -39.21 10.35 5.61
C THR A 57 -37.91 9.54 5.52
N PHE A 58 -37.53 8.81 6.56
CA PHE A 58 -36.36 7.94 6.54
C PHE A 58 -36.52 6.80 5.52
N VAL A 59 -37.67 6.10 5.53
CA VAL A 59 -37.95 5.01 4.57
C VAL A 59 -37.96 5.54 3.14
N ASP A 60 -38.62 6.68 2.89
CA ASP A 60 -38.66 7.33 1.58
C ASP A 60 -37.26 7.71 1.10
N THR A 61 -36.43 8.27 1.99
CA THR A 61 -35.02 8.58 1.70
C THR A 61 -34.24 7.31 1.33
N MET A 62 -34.40 6.25 2.12
CA MET A 62 -33.73 4.97 1.86
C MET A 62 -34.14 4.35 0.53
N GLN A 63 -35.43 4.38 0.19
CA GLN A 63 -35.93 3.83 -1.07
C GLN A 63 -35.48 4.67 -2.28
N ARG A 64 -35.61 5.99 -2.18
CA ARG A 64 -35.26 6.92 -3.27
C ARG A 64 -33.78 6.91 -3.61
N PHE A 65 -32.92 6.82 -2.58
CA PHE A 65 -31.46 6.83 -2.75
C PHE A 65 -30.83 5.43 -2.63
N MET A 66 -31.63 4.36 -2.59
CA MET A 66 -31.12 2.98 -2.50
C MET A 66 -30.04 2.69 -3.56
N PRO A 67 -30.20 3.04 -4.85
CA PRO A 67 -29.17 2.76 -5.85
C PRO A 67 -27.86 3.47 -5.53
N PHE A 68 -27.91 4.71 -5.04
CA PHE A 68 -26.73 5.48 -4.66
C PHE A 68 -26.01 4.86 -3.46
N PHE A 69 -26.76 4.38 -2.46
CA PHE A 69 -26.18 3.71 -1.30
C PHE A 69 -25.51 2.40 -1.66
N VAL A 70 -26.15 1.58 -2.51
CA VAL A 70 -25.58 0.33 -3.01
C VAL A 70 -24.28 0.59 -3.77
N ILE A 71 -24.27 1.57 -4.68
CA ILE A 71 -23.06 1.93 -5.43
C ILE A 71 -21.95 2.39 -4.48
N THR A 72 -22.27 3.27 -3.53
CA THR A 72 -21.30 3.79 -2.55
C THR A 72 -20.69 2.65 -1.73
N MET A 73 -21.50 1.71 -1.25
CA MET A 73 -21.03 0.53 -0.51
C MET A 73 -20.21 -0.42 -1.39
N ALA A 74 -20.61 -0.61 -2.66
CA ALA A 74 -19.91 -1.46 -3.62
C ALA A 74 -18.54 -0.89 -4.04
N LEU A 75 -18.34 0.42 -3.94
CA LEU A 75 -17.04 1.03 -4.18
C LEU A 75 -16.04 0.75 -3.05
N ILE A 76 -16.50 0.32 -1.85
CA ILE A 76 -15.61 0.10 -0.70
C ILE A 76 -14.48 -0.88 -0.98
N PRO A 77 -14.77 -2.09 -1.44
CA PRO A 77 -13.73 -3.06 -1.74
C PRO A 77 -12.77 -2.58 -2.82
N ALA A 78 -13.27 -1.85 -3.84
CA ALA A 78 -12.45 -1.33 -4.93
C ALA A 78 -11.44 -0.29 -4.45
N PHE A 79 -11.89 0.70 -3.68
CA PHE A 79 -11.01 1.73 -3.11
C PHE A 79 -10.00 1.15 -2.10
N VAL A 80 -10.45 0.21 -1.27
CA VAL A 80 -9.57 -0.50 -0.33
C VAL A 80 -8.49 -1.27 -1.08
N TRP A 81 -8.85 -2.00 -2.13
CA TRP A 81 -7.91 -2.76 -2.95
C TRP A 81 -6.90 -1.86 -3.65
N ASP A 82 -7.34 -0.76 -4.24
CA ASP A 82 -6.46 0.18 -4.93
C ASP A 82 -5.49 0.87 -3.96
N THR A 83 -5.99 1.33 -2.81
CA THR A 83 -5.16 1.93 -1.76
C THR A 83 -4.11 0.95 -1.23
N LEU A 84 -4.49 -0.32 -1.03
CA LEU A 84 -3.56 -1.37 -0.64
C LEU A 84 -2.47 -1.58 -1.70
N LYS A 85 -2.87 -1.66 -2.97
CA LYS A 85 -1.94 -1.87 -4.08
C LYS A 85 -0.94 -0.72 -4.17
N LEU A 86 -1.42 0.52 -4.03
CA LEU A 86 -0.59 1.71 -4.01
C LEU A 86 0.38 1.69 -2.83
N THR A 87 -0.12 1.43 -1.62
CA THR A 87 0.72 1.43 -0.41
C THR A 87 1.77 0.32 -0.43
N ASN A 88 1.46 -0.84 -1.00
CA ASN A 88 2.44 -1.92 -1.19
C ASN A 88 3.54 -1.53 -2.18
N ARG A 89 3.21 -0.79 -3.24
CA ARG A 89 4.18 -0.24 -4.21
C ARG A 89 5.10 0.78 -3.55
N PHE A 90 4.68 1.44 -2.47
CA PHE A 90 5.55 2.30 -1.66
C PHE A 90 6.37 1.54 -0.61
N ALA A 91 5.74 0.65 0.16
CA ALA A 91 6.37 0.00 1.32
C ALA A 91 7.48 -0.99 0.93
N GLY A 92 7.26 -1.77 -0.13
CA GLY A 92 8.22 -2.78 -0.59
C GLY A 92 9.63 -2.21 -0.90
N PRO A 93 9.73 -1.18 -1.75
CA PRO A 93 11.01 -0.50 -2.02
C PRO A 93 11.70 0.06 -0.77
N ILE A 94 10.96 0.71 0.13
CA ILE A 94 11.52 1.28 1.36
C ILE A 94 12.08 0.21 2.29
N LEU A 95 11.39 -0.93 2.43
CA LEU A 95 11.90 -2.04 3.23
C LEU A 95 13.20 -2.63 2.63
N ARG A 96 13.28 -2.74 1.30
CA ARG A 96 14.51 -3.17 0.61
C ARG A 96 15.66 -2.18 0.84
N LEU A 97 15.40 -0.88 0.73
CA LEU A 97 16.40 0.17 1.01
C LEU A 97 16.89 0.11 2.46
N ARG A 98 15.98 -0.04 3.43
CA ARG A 98 16.34 -0.17 4.85
C ARG A 98 17.25 -1.37 5.10
N ASN A 99 16.96 -2.51 4.46
CA ASN A 99 17.80 -3.70 4.58
C ASN A 99 19.18 -3.49 3.94
N ALA A 100 19.23 -2.88 2.75
CA ALA A 100 20.49 -2.54 2.09
C ALA A 100 21.35 -1.63 2.98
N LEU A 101 20.77 -0.56 3.54
CA LEU A 101 21.45 0.32 4.51
C LEU A 101 21.95 -0.43 5.75
N ALA A 102 21.19 -1.41 6.26
CA ALA A 102 21.61 -2.22 7.38
C ALA A 102 22.80 -3.13 7.03
N ASP A 103 22.85 -3.64 5.80
CA ASP A 103 23.99 -4.42 5.30
C ASP A 103 25.24 -3.56 5.16
N VAL A 104 25.12 -2.35 4.59
CA VAL A 104 26.21 -1.35 4.53
C VAL A 104 26.75 -1.04 5.92
N ARG A 105 25.84 -0.75 6.87
CA ARG A 105 26.22 -0.45 8.27
C ARG A 105 27.01 -1.60 8.91
N SER A 106 26.72 -2.84 8.53
CA SER A 106 27.41 -4.02 9.05
C SER A 106 28.70 -4.39 8.30
N GLY A 107 29.11 -3.59 7.32
CA GLY A 107 30.28 -3.85 6.49
C GLY A 107 30.12 -5.07 5.56
N ARG A 108 28.88 -5.53 5.33
CA ARG A 108 28.61 -6.61 4.38
C ARG A 108 28.60 -6.06 2.95
N ALA A 109 29.01 -6.89 2.00
CA ALA A 109 28.87 -6.57 0.58
C ALA A 109 27.40 -6.34 0.24
N VAL A 110 27.11 -5.22 -0.43
CA VAL A 110 25.75 -4.82 -0.79
C VAL A 110 25.60 -4.85 -2.29
N THR A 111 24.62 -5.60 -2.77
CA THR A 111 24.26 -5.65 -4.19
C THR A 111 23.55 -4.35 -4.58
N PRO A 112 23.79 -3.82 -5.81
CA PRO A 112 23.06 -2.65 -6.30
C PRO A 112 21.54 -2.83 -6.17
N LEU A 113 20.90 -1.79 -5.64
CA LEU A 113 19.46 -1.75 -5.45
C LEU A 113 18.78 -1.55 -6.80
N GLN A 114 17.86 -2.45 -7.16
CA GLN A 114 16.98 -2.28 -8.31
C GLN A 114 15.54 -2.44 -7.88
N PHE A 115 14.70 -1.47 -8.28
CA PHE A 115 13.26 -1.51 -8.06
C PHE A 115 12.55 -1.80 -9.38
N ARG A 116 11.27 -2.22 -9.34
CA ARG A 116 10.51 -2.50 -10.58
C ARG A 116 10.22 -1.21 -11.32
N ASN A 117 10.17 -1.21 -12.65
CA ASN A 117 10.02 -0.01 -13.50
C ASN A 117 8.90 0.95 -13.08
N ASP A 118 7.81 0.44 -12.51
CA ASP A 118 6.71 1.27 -12.01
C ASP A 118 6.92 1.79 -10.57
N ASP A 119 7.91 1.37 -9.80
CA ASP A 119 8.05 1.85 -8.41
C ASP A 119 8.43 3.34 -8.36
N PHE A 120 7.82 4.12 -7.47
CA PHE A 120 8.05 5.57 -7.32
C PHE A 120 9.48 5.96 -6.90
N TRP A 121 10.30 4.97 -6.53
CA TRP A 121 11.57 5.16 -5.82
C TRP A 121 12.81 4.91 -6.68
N GLN A 122 12.67 4.86 -8.01
CA GLN A 122 13.78 4.58 -8.92
C GLN A 122 14.97 5.53 -8.71
N ASN A 123 14.71 6.82 -8.55
CA ASN A 123 15.76 7.81 -8.32
C ASN A 123 16.52 7.54 -7.01
N ILE A 124 15.82 7.13 -5.95
CA ILE A 124 16.47 6.79 -4.68
C ILE A 124 17.36 5.55 -4.82
N ALA A 125 16.95 4.56 -5.61
CA ALA A 125 17.81 3.41 -5.91
C ALA A 125 19.07 3.83 -6.68
N ALA A 126 18.92 4.71 -7.67
CA ALA A 126 20.06 5.25 -8.43
C ALA A 126 21.03 6.03 -7.52
N ASP A 127 20.51 6.93 -6.68
CA ASP A 127 21.30 7.71 -5.73
C ASP A 127 22.02 6.80 -4.72
N PHE A 128 21.32 5.80 -4.18
CA PHE A 128 21.91 4.82 -3.27
C PHE A 128 23.06 4.05 -3.93
N ASN A 129 22.87 3.57 -5.17
CA ASN A 129 23.90 2.84 -5.89
C ASN A 129 25.14 3.72 -6.16
N ALA A 130 24.93 4.98 -6.54
CA ALA A 130 26.01 5.93 -6.77
C ALA A 130 26.82 6.23 -5.50
N VAL A 131 26.17 6.25 -4.34
CA VAL A 131 26.86 6.41 -3.05
C VAL A 131 27.71 5.18 -2.73
N ILE A 132 27.17 3.98 -2.91
CA ILE A 132 27.89 2.73 -2.60
C ILE A 132 29.09 2.51 -3.52
N GLU A 133 28.99 2.89 -4.79
CA GLU A 133 30.10 2.84 -5.74
C GLU A 133 31.29 3.72 -5.32
N ARG A 134 31.02 4.81 -4.60
CA ARG A 134 32.05 5.75 -4.11
C ARG A 134 32.70 5.33 -2.80
N VAL A 135 32.17 4.32 -2.09
CA VAL A 135 32.75 3.82 -0.84
C VAL A 135 33.82 2.76 -1.17
N PRO A 136 35.13 3.04 -0.99
CA PRO A 136 36.23 2.23 -1.55
C PRO A 136 36.47 0.83 -0.94
N SER A 137 35.48 0.19 -0.30
CA SER A 137 35.74 -1.03 0.50
C SER A 137 34.61 -2.06 0.58
N VAL A 138 33.55 -1.98 -0.24
CA VAL A 138 32.36 -2.84 -0.05
C VAL A 138 32.08 -3.83 -1.20
N ILE A 139 32.78 -3.79 -2.34
CA ILE A 139 32.45 -4.64 -3.49
C ILE A 139 33.69 -5.34 -4.07
N PRO A 140 33.83 -6.68 -3.95
CA PRO A 140 34.47 -7.47 -4.97
C PRO A 140 33.51 -7.53 -6.16
N THR A 141 33.87 -6.89 -7.27
CA THR A 141 33.20 -7.05 -8.56
C THR A 141 33.23 -8.54 -8.92
N THR A 142 32.10 -9.23 -8.78
CA THR A 142 31.91 -10.49 -9.51
C THR A 142 31.72 -10.11 -10.97
N ASP A 143 32.84 -10.01 -11.68
CA ASP A 143 32.83 -10.00 -13.13
C ASP A 143 32.07 -11.25 -13.63
N PRO A 144 31.22 -11.12 -14.66
CA PRO A 144 30.68 -12.29 -15.34
C PRO A 144 31.87 -13.11 -15.88
N PRO A 145 31.81 -14.46 -15.82
CA PRO A 145 32.92 -15.29 -16.25
C PRO A 145 33.29 -14.94 -17.70
N SER A 146 34.55 -14.55 -17.89
CA SER A 146 35.10 -14.27 -19.21
C SER A 146 34.91 -15.51 -20.09
N ALA A 147 34.36 -15.29 -21.28
CA ALA A 147 34.18 -16.31 -22.30
C ALA A 147 35.53 -16.67 -22.94
N THR A 148 36.48 -17.19 -22.17
CA THR A 148 37.79 -17.63 -22.66
C THR A 148 38.13 -19.07 -22.25
N ASP A 149 37.31 -19.73 -21.43
CA ASP A 149 37.55 -21.12 -20.99
C ASP A 149 36.67 -22.15 -21.75
N ARG A 150 36.61 -22.02 -23.07
CA ARG A 150 36.16 -23.09 -23.98
C ARG A 150 37.09 -23.11 -25.18
N GLU A 151 38.21 -23.79 -25.04
CA GLU A 151 38.88 -24.61 -26.07
C GLU A 151 40.32 -24.93 -25.64
N VAL A 152 40.45 -26.04 -24.90
CA VAL A 152 41.62 -26.94 -24.95
C VAL A 152 41.08 -28.36 -25.04
#